data_AF-A0A920E9W2-F1
#
_entry.id   AF-A0A920E9W2-F1
#
_cell.length_a   1.000
_cell.length_b   1.000
_cell.length_c   1.000
_cell.angle_alpha   90.00
_cell.angle_beta   90.00
_cell.angle_gamma   90.00
#
_symmetry.space_group_name_H-M   'P 1'
#
loop_
_entity.id
_entity.type
_entity.pdbx_description
1 polymer ?
#
loop_
_entity_poly.entity_id
_entity_poly.type
_entity_poly.pdbx_seq_one_letter_code
_entity_poly.pdbx_strand_id
1 'polypeptide(L)'
;MRNPRFLTESRGLSQKPETIKRKLLSSGQGFGSRKLKTKSNLLRVLVFGPEETSPEEDRITVLRFEVDDQTSEDLAVALEHLRDSKGVLDVTQWPVYGKKGRIVFSVPILAALKLPKR
;
A
#
# COMPACT_ATOMS: atom_id res chain seq x y z
N MET A 1 -26.20 -36.06 31.37
CA MET A 1 -26.39 -35.44 30.03
C MET A 1 -26.29 -33.92 30.17
N ARG A 2 -25.27 -33.28 29.58
CA ARG A 2 -25.13 -31.81 29.59
C ARG A 2 -25.97 -31.23 28.47
N ASN A 3 -26.91 -30.36 28.80
CA ASN A 3 -27.69 -29.58 27.82
C ASN A 3 -26.72 -28.71 27.00
N PRO A 4 -26.68 -28.82 25.66
CA PRO A 4 -25.96 -27.85 24.86
C PRO A 4 -26.67 -26.48 24.99
N ARG A 5 -25.94 -25.46 25.45
CA ARG A 5 -26.42 -24.07 25.42
C ARG A 5 -26.47 -23.64 23.96
N PHE A 6 -27.66 -23.48 23.42
CA PHE A 6 -27.87 -22.94 22.08
C PHE A 6 -27.68 -21.43 22.09
N LEU A 7 -26.98 -20.90 21.09
CA LEU A 7 -26.98 -19.47 20.80
C LEU A 7 -28.40 -19.12 20.34
N THR A 8 -29.11 -18.32 21.14
CA THR A 8 -30.39 -17.72 20.75
C THR A 8 -30.17 -16.90 19.49
N GLU A 9 -31.00 -17.10 18.45
CA GLU A 9 -30.98 -16.28 17.24
C GLU A 9 -31.43 -14.86 17.57
N SER A 10 -30.50 -14.03 18.05
CA SER A 10 -30.66 -12.58 18.07
C SER A 10 -30.45 -12.07 16.65
N ARG A 11 -31.48 -11.42 16.09
CA ARG A 11 -31.44 -10.71 14.81
C ARG A 11 -30.10 -10.00 14.60
N GLY A 12 -29.41 -10.32 13.51
CA GLY A 12 -28.24 -9.58 13.05
C GLY A 12 -26.89 -10.17 13.44
N LEU A 13 -26.61 -11.43 13.07
CA LEU A 13 -25.23 -11.92 12.91
C LEU A 13 -24.56 -11.32 11.66
N SER A 14 -24.76 -10.02 11.42
CA SER A 14 -23.92 -9.28 10.48
C SER A 14 -22.75 -8.78 11.30
N GLN A 15 -21.63 -9.51 11.24
CA GLN A 15 -20.37 -8.94 11.66
C GLN A 15 -20.19 -7.67 10.82
N LYS A 16 -20.06 -6.50 11.46
CA LYS A 16 -19.75 -5.28 10.74
C LYS A 16 -18.51 -5.55 9.87
N PRO A 17 -18.50 -5.13 8.59
CA PRO A 17 -17.38 -5.42 7.72
C PRO A 17 -16.10 -4.90 8.38
N GLU A 18 -15.20 -5.82 8.69
CA GLU A 18 -13.89 -5.48 9.19
C GLU A 18 -13.06 -5.01 7.99
N THR A 19 -12.50 -3.81 8.06
CA THR A 19 -11.73 -3.20 6.96
C THR A 19 -10.29 -3.69 6.90
N ILE A 20 -9.86 -4.50 7.86
CA ILE A 20 -8.50 -5.04 7.94
C ILE A 20 -8.38 -6.19 6.94
N LYS A 21 -7.44 -6.05 5.99
CA LYS A 21 -7.06 -7.11 5.07
C LYS A 21 -6.44 -8.27 5.85
N ARG A 22 -6.82 -9.50 5.51
CA ARG A 22 -6.35 -10.73 6.15
C ARG A 22 -6.15 -11.82 5.11
N LYS A 23 -5.19 -12.71 5.35
CA LYS A 23 -4.95 -13.87 4.49
C LYS A 23 -5.91 -15.00 4.86
N LEU A 24 -6.64 -15.55 3.88
CA LEU A 24 -7.43 -16.78 4.10
C LEU A 24 -6.47 -17.96 4.29
N LEU A 25 -6.46 -18.56 5.48
CA LEU A 25 -5.59 -19.67 5.82
C LEU A 25 -6.25 -21.01 5.47
N SER A 26 -7.53 -21.16 5.81
CA SER A 26 -8.28 -22.38 5.55
C SER A 26 -9.79 -22.11 5.52
N SER A 27 -10.53 -23.06 4.96
CA SER A 27 -11.98 -23.03 4.99
C SER A 27 -12.55 -24.42 5.19
N GLY A 28 -13.70 -24.50 5.84
CA GLY A 28 -14.42 -25.74 6.10
C GLY A 28 -15.93 -25.53 5.96
N GLN A 29 -16.63 -26.61 5.68
CA GLN A 29 -18.09 -26.62 5.55
C GLN A 29 -18.69 -27.86 6.20
N GLY A 30 -19.89 -27.74 6.74
CA GLY A 30 -20.60 -28.86 7.36
C GLY A 30 -22.11 -28.64 7.36
N PHE A 31 -22.86 -29.75 7.42
CA PHE A 31 -24.31 -29.71 7.56
C PHE A 31 -24.73 -30.00 8.99
N GLY A 32 -25.62 -29.17 9.52
CA GLY A 32 -26.29 -29.45 10.79
C GLY A 32 -27.42 -30.47 10.61
N SER A 33 -27.75 -31.17 11.70
CA SER A 33 -28.78 -32.22 11.71
C SER A 33 -30.22 -31.70 11.74
N ARG A 34 -30.43 -30.42 12.07
CA ARG A 34 -31.76 -29.79 12.08
C ARG A 34 -32.25 -29.54 10.65
N LYS A 35 -33.47 -29.99 10.34
CA LYS A 35 -34.17 -29.65 9.08
C LYS A 35 -34.75 -28.24 9.18
N LEU A 36 -34.36 -27.36 8.25
CA LEU A 36 -34.94 -26.03 8.08
C LEU A 36 -35.87 -26.06 6.86
N LYS A 37 -37.05 -25.44 6.96
CA LYS A 37 -38.10 -25.57 5.93
C LYS A 37 -37.71 -24.96 4.58
N THR A 38 -36.93 -23.88 4.58
CA THR A 38 -36.67 -23.05 3.39
C THR A 38 -35.19 -22.87 3.09
N LYS A 39 -34.29 -23.46 3.90
CA LYS A 39 -32.84 -23.23 3.81
C LYS A 39 -32.07 -24.52 4.10
N SER A 40 -30.88 -24.63 3.53
CA SER A 40 -29.91 -25.64 3.94
C SER A 40 -29.31 -25.26 5.29
N ASN A 41 -29.25 -26.19 6.22
CA ASN A 41 -28.56 -26.00 7.50
C ASN A 41 -27.04 -26.19 7.29
N LEU A 42 -26.43 -25.27 6.55
CA LEU A 42 -25.01 -25.31 6.20
C LEU A 42 -24.24 -24.29 7.03
N LEU A 43 -23.19 -24.77 7.70
CA LEU A 43 -22.18 -23.95 8.35
C LEU A 43 -20.96 -23.85 7.44
N ARG A 44 -20.47 -22.62 7.22
CA ARG A 44 -19.17 -22.36 6.61
C ARG A 44 -18.26 -21.68 7.62
N VAL A 45 -17.04 -22.19 7.77
CA VAL A 45 -15.99 -21.61 8.61
C VAL A 45 -14.88 -21.11 7.69
N LEU A 46 -14.44 -19.88 7.92
CA LEU A 46 -13.30 -19.27 7.25
C LEU A 46 -12.29 -18.89 8.33
N VAL A 47 -11.06 -19.36 8.21
CA VAL A 47 -9.98 -19.03 9.14
C VAL A 47 -9.07 -18.01 8.47
N PHE A 48 -8.99 -16.83 9.06
CA PHE A 48 -8.16 -15.73 8.57
C PHE A 48 -6.97 -15.53 9.50
N GLY A 49 -5.78 -15.44 8.90
CA GLY A 49 -4.54 -15.07 9.58
C GLY A 49 -4.21 -13.59 9.37
N PRO A 50 -3.18 -13.08 10.06
CA PRO A 50 -2.63 -11.78 9.69
C PRO A 50 -2.26 -11.80 8.20
N GLU A 51 -2.50 -10.70 7.50
CA GLU A 51 -1.79 -10.45 6.26
C GLU A 51 -0.32 -10.33 6.66
N GLU A 52 0.53 -11.27 6.23
CA GLU A 52 1.97 -10.99 6.26
C GLU A 52 2.14 -9.73 5.46
N THR A 53 2.74 -8.72 6.09
CA THR A 53 3.07 -7.46 5.44
C THR A 53 3.67 -7.84 4.11
N SER A 54 2.95 -7.57 3.00
CA SER A 54 3.56 -7.60 1.69
C SER A 54 4.89 -6.86 1.84
N PRO A 55 6.02 -7.37 1.31
CA PRO A 55 7.31 -6.67 1.44
C PRO A 55 7.01 -5.20 1.21
N GLU A 56 7.32 -4.34 2.21
CA GLU A 56 6.90 -2.94 2.22
C GLU A 56 6.96 -2.44 0.79
N GLU A 57 5.82 -2.04 0.20
CA GLU A 57 5.83 -1.55 -1.18
C GLU A 57 6.93 -0.48 -1.22
N ASP A 58 8.04 -0.77 -1.90
CA ASP A 58 9.17 0.14 -1.90
C ASP A 58 8.75 1.35 -2.72
N ARG A 59 8.41 2.43 -2.01
CA ARG A 59 7.83 3.63 -2.57
C ARG A 59 8.94 4.63 -2.83
N ILE A 60 9.34 4.71 -4.08
CA ILE A 60 10.24 5.75 -4.58
C ILE A 60 9.40 6.91 -5.10
N THR A 61 9.66 8.11 -4.58
CA THR A 61 9.11 9.36 -5.11
C THR A 61 10.04 9.90 -6.18
N VAL A 62 9.47 10.37 -7.29
CA VAL A 62 10.21 11.07 -8.35
C VAL A 62 9.84 12.55 -8.32
N LEU A 63 10.80 13.41 -7.94
CA LEU A 63 10.68 14.85 -8.08
C LEU A 63 11.36 15.24 -9.40
N ARG A 64 10.75 16.13 -10.19
CA ARG A 64 11.32 16.60 -11.46
C ARG A 64 11.09 18.09 -11.63
N PHE A 65 12.14 18.79 -12.06
CA PHE A 65 12.07 20.19 -12.45
C PHE A 65 13.10 20.49 -13.55
N GLU A 66 12.96 21.65 -14.19
CA GLU A 66 13.87 22.16 -15.21
C GLU A 66 14.59 23.43 -14.73
N VAL A 67 15.82 23.62 -15.20
CA VAL A 67 16.70 24.77 -14.88
C VAL A 67 17.26 25.36 -16.17
N ASP A 68 17.07 26.66 -16.42
CA ASP A 68 17.44 27.35 -17.66
C ASP A 68 18.50 28.47 -17.48
N ASP A 69 18.45 29.21 -16.38
CA ASP A 69 19.26 30.43 -16.17
C ASP A 69 20.44 30.23 -15.18
N GLN A 70 20.95 29.00 -15.02
CA GLN A 70 22.05 28.68 -14.10
C GLN A 70 23.30 28.20 -14.84
N THR A 71 24.49 28.57 -14.35
CA THR A 71 25.76 28.02 -14.88
C THR A 71 25.88 26.53 -14.59
N SER A 72 26.74 25.84 -15.36
CA SER A 72 26.94 24.39 -15.17
C SER A 72 27.67 24.11 -13.85
N GLU A 73 28.55 25.01 -13.44
CA GLU A 73 29.30 24.97 -12.19
C GLU A 73 28.38 25.14 -10.98
N ASP A 74 27.51 26.16 -10.98
CA ASP A 74 26.56 26.38 -9.89
C ASP A 74 25.55 25.24 -9.79
N LEU A 75 25.10 24.72 -10.93
CA LEU A 75 24.20 23.57 -10.97
C LEU A 75 24.90 22.32 -10.43
N ALA A 76 26.16 22.07 -10.76
CA ALA A 76 26.90 20.93 -10.24
C ALA A 76 26.98 20.94 -8.70
N VAL A 77 27.29 22.10 -8.10
CA VAL A 77 27.32 22.28 -6.64
C VAL A 77 25.94 22.03 -6.02
N ALA A 78 24.87 22.56 -6.62
CA ALA A 78 23.51 22.34 -6.14
C ALA A 78 23.09 20.86 -6.21
N LEU A 79 23.46 20.15 -7.28
CA LEU A 79 23.17 18.72 -7.44
C LEU A 79 23.94 17.87 -6.42
N GLU A 80 25.16 18.26 -6.03
CA GLU A 80 25.91 17.59 -4.96
C GLU A 80 25.21 17.72 -3.61
N HIS A 81 24.76 18.92 -3.24
CA HIS A 81 23.96 19.12 -2.02
C HIS A 81 22.64 18.30 -2.03
N LEU A 82 22.00 18.17 -3.19
CA LEU A 82 20.81 17.32 -3.32
C LEU A 82 21.13 15.84 -3.12
N ARG A 83 22.27 15.34 -3.63
CA ARG A 83 22.71 13.95 -3.40
C ARG A 83 23.00 13.67 -1.94
N ASP A 84 23.55 14.63 -1.22
CA ASP A 84 23.83 14.52 0.22
C ASP A 84 22.58 14.67 1.10
N SER A 85 21.46 15.07 0.53
CA SER A 85 20.22 15.27 1.27
C SER A 85 19.60 13.95 1.73
N LYS A 86 19.21 13.89 3.00
CA LYS A 86 18.62 12.69 3.60
C LYS A 86 17.39 12.22 2.83
N GLY A 87 17.41 10.95 2.42
CA GLY A 87 16.30 10.30 1.74
C GLY A 87 16.34 10.42 0.22
N VAL A 88 17.28 11.19 -0.34
CA VAL A 88 17.59 11.14 -1.77
C VAL A 88 18.33 9.83 -2.06
N LEU A 89 17.91 9.15 -3.11
CA LEU A 89 18.46 7.89 -3.60
C LEU A 89 19.32 8.12 -4.84
N ASP A 90 18.88 9.02 -5.71
CA ASP A 90 19.60 9.34 -6.95
C ASP A 90 19.21 10.73 -7.47
N VAL A 91 20.15 11.39 -8.16
CA VAL A 91 19.96 12.68 -8.82
C VAL A 91 20.65 12.63 -10.18
N THR A 92 19.85 12.69 -11.25
CA THR A 92 20.32 12.73 -12.64
C THR A 92 20.09 14.11 -13.26
N GLN A 93 20.80 14.38 -14.35
CA GLN A 93 20.69 15.63 -15.11
C GLN A 93 20.65 15.30 -16.60
N TRP A 94 19.69 15.87 -17.31
CA TRP A 94 19.52 15.66 -18.76
C TRP A 94 19.42 17.02 -19.46
N PRO A 95 20.22 17.27 -20.52
CA PRO A 95 19.95 18.41 -21.39
C PRO A 95 18.67 18.15 -22.19
N VAL A 96 17.71 19.06 -22.12
CA VAL A 96 16.41 18.98 -22.81
C VAL A 96 16.10 20.29 -23.54
N TYR A 97 15.25 20.23 -24.56
CA TYR A 97 14.75 21.42 -25.23
C TYR A 97 13.58 22.04 -24.46
N GLY A 98 13.76 23.28 -24.03
CA GLY A 98 12.74 24.13 -23.44
C GLY A 98 11.99 24.98 -24.46
N LYS A 99 11.21 25.94 -23.95
CA LYS A 99 10.46 26.89 -24.79
C LYS A 99 11.41 27.71 -25.66
N LYS A 100 10.95 28.09 -26.85
CA LYS A 100 11.72 28.86 -27.84
C LYS A 100 13.05 28.19 -28.25
N GLY A 101 13.14 26.86 -28.13
CA GLY A 101 14.31 26.09 -28.56
C GLY A 101 15.54 26.23 -27.67
N ARG A 102 15.42 26.78 -26.46
CA ARG A 102 16.53 26.88 -25.50
C ARG A 102 16.88 25.50 -24.95
N ILE A 103 18.17 25.20 -24.80
CA ILE A 103 18.61 24.03 -24.03
C ILE A 103 18.49 24.38 -22.55
N VAL A 104 17.86 23.51 -21.78
CA VAL A 104 17.69 23.61 -20.32
C VAL A 104 18.07 22.26 -19.70
N PHE A 105 18.29 22.22 -18.39
CA PHE A 105 18.58 20.96 -17.68
C PHE A 105 17.35 20.45 -16.94
N SER A 106 16.91 19.23 -17.25
CA SER A 106 15.91 18.52 -16.44
C SER A 106 16.60 17.72 -15.35
N VAL A 107 16.12 17.83 -14.11
CA VAL A 107 16.70 17.21 -12.92
C VAL A 107 15.67 16.28 -12.26
N PRO A 108 15.66 14.98 -12.61
CA PRO A 108 14.93 13.96 -11.87
C PRO A 108 15.68 13.53 -10.61
N ILE A 109 14.96 13.52 -9.49
CA ILE A 109 15.44 13.07 -8.18
C ILE A 109 14.59 11.89 -7.74
N LEU A 110 15.25 10.77 -7.41
CA LEU A 110 14.63 9.63 -6.76
C LEU A 110 14.78 9.77 -5.25
N ALA A 111 13.70 9.61 -4.49
CA ALA A 111 13.74 9.73 -3.04
C ALA A 111 12.91 8.63 -2.35
N ALA A 112 13.43 8.07 -1.27
CA ALA A 112 12.73 7.12 -0.43
C ALA A 112 11.70 7.85 0.43
N LEU A 113 10.42 7.51 0.27
CA LEU A 113 9.37 8.10 1.08
C LEU A 113 9.26 7.37 2.44
N LYS A 114 9.99 7.84 3.45
CA LYS A 114 9.65 7.49 4.85
C LYS A 114 8.48 8.34 5.30
N LEU A 115 7.26 7.87 5.05
CA LEU A 115 6.09 8.44 5.70
C LEU A 115 6.27 8.28 7.22
N PRO A 116 6.14 9.36 8.02
CA PRO A 116 6.10 9.21 9.47
C PRO A 116 4.94 8.28 9.82
N LYS A 117 5.20 7.28 10.65
CA LYS A 117 4.14 6.41 11.19
C LYS A 117 3.16 7.32 11.94
N ARG A 118 1.89 7.32 11.52
CA ARG A 118 0.78 7.96 12.23
C ARG A 118 0.50 7.23 13.53
#